data_AF-A0A8S3W0H0-F1
#
_entry.id   AF-A0A8S3W0H0-F1
#
_cell.length_a   1.000
_cell.length_b   1.000
_cell.length_c   1.000
_cell.angle_alpha   90.00
_cell.angle_beta   90.00
_cell.angle_gamma   90.00
#
_symmetry.space_group_name_H-M   'P 1'
#
loop_
_entity.id
_entity.type
_entity.pdbx_description
1 polymer ?
#
loop_
_entity_poly.entity_id
_entity_poly.type
_entity_poly.pdbx_seq_one_letter_code
_entity_poly.pdbx_strand_id
1 'polypeptide(L)'
;MSLRSNYSSPIFGTGCELPKNVLPTYSDVMKYYVFVSVARCAEKGRQDLLQASCDIVATEIENIWKRDSLPIVQHKTIVSKIRSYHDKHRALLKSNQKSKDNKNYKQKLQKFKEDCEVFFDIASCKCKSLSTCSCDKTRKIPKQEHEFLLDQRGERRMMIGSLNKKATLKNMALSDRKLKRKQFKENSMSLQIHEPEQKRNKTKTSSVINVTSIVPAINIPGPSKFPVVAMTLDRYGISDRAGAAIVSTTLQDIGLVTESDTSSVIDRSKILRARAQTRNSGAAVNVLDGDNSLVCISFDGRKDKTILYEDNRRKPVVEEHITLVK
;
A
#
# COMPACT_ATOMS: atom_id res chain seq x y z
N MET A 1 41.16 21.13 -2.09
CA MET A 1 41.40 20.78 -3.52
C MET A 1 40.07 20.68 -4.24
N SER A 2 39.95 21.11 -5.50
CA SER A 2 38.68 21.13 -6.23
C SER A 2 38.58 19.98 -7.24
N LEU A 3 37.57 19.13 -7.09
CA LEU A 3 37.23 18.06 -8.04
C LEU A 3 35.77 18.20 -8.52
N ARG A 4 35.46 19.36 -9.09
CA ARG A 4 34.27 19.57 -9.94
C ARG A 4 34.71 19.82 -11.38
N SER A 5 35.11 18.75 -12.08
CA SER A 5 35.19 18.80 -13.54
C SER A 5 33.76 18.87 -14.08
N ASN A 6 33.37 20.06 -14.55
CA ASN A 6 32.01 20.33 -15.01
C ASN A 6 31.74 19.59 -16.33
N TYR A 7 31.27 18.35 -16.23
CA TYR A 7 30.66 17.61 -17.34
C TYR A 7 29.33 18.28 -17.73
N SER A 8 29.46 19.36 -18.49
CA SER A 8 28.36 20.05 -19.15
C SER A 8 28.08 19.38 -20.49
N SER A 9 26.81 19.04 -20.75
CA SER A 9 26.39 18.63 -22.07
C SER A 9 26.36 19.85 -23.01
N PRO A 10 26.94 19.78 -24.21
CA PRO A 10 26.80 20.86 -25.21
C PRO A 10 25.36 21.15 -25.68
N ILE A 11 24.39 20.35 -25.25
CA ILE A 11 22.97 20.50 -25.58
C ILE A 11 22.12 20.78 -24.32
N PHE A 12 22.40 20.13 -23.19
CA PHE A 12 21.59 20.26 -21.96
C PHE A 12 22.21 21.12 -20.84
N GLY A 13 23.46 21.56 -20.99
CA GLY A 13 24.21 22.23 -19.93
C GLY A 13 24.68 21.27 -18.82
N THR A 14 24.98 21.83 -17.65
CA THR A 14 25.42 21.11 -16.45
C THR A 14 24.32 20.17 -15.93
N GLY A 15 24.69 18.96 -15.52
CA GLY A 15 23.75 18.03 -14.88
C GLY A 15 23.27 18.53 -13.50
N CYS A 16 22.00 18.24 -13.17
CA CYS A 16 21.34 18.65 -11.93
C CYS A 16 20.42 17.54 -11.38
N GLU A 17 19.93 17.69 -10.15
CA GLU A 17 18.86 16.84 -9.60
C GLU A 17 17.53 17.01 -10.36
N LEU A 18 16.65 15.99 -10.32
CA LEU A 18 15.29 16.09 -10.88
C LEU A 18 14.41 17.09 -10.09
N PRO A 19 13.47 17.78 -10.77
CA PRO A 19 12.54 18.69 -10.11
C PRO A 19 11.61 17.93 -9.17
N LYS A 20 11.66 18.25 -7.87
CA LYS A 20 10.90 17.52 -6.84
C LYS A 20 9.40 17.82 -6.87
N ASN A 21 8.96 18.92 -7.50
CA ASN A 21 7.56 19.39 -7.50
C ASN A 21 6.93 19.46 -8.91
N VAL A 22 7.54 18.88 -9.95
CA VAL A 22 6.99 18.87 -11.33
C VAL A 22 7.32 17.51 -11.97
N LEU A 23 6.44 16.96 -12.83
CA LEU A 23 6.81 15.74 -13.56
C LEU A 23 7.82 16.10 -14.68
N PRO A 24 8.95 15.39 -14.79
CA PRO A 24 10.09 15.84 -15.59
C PRO A 24 9.86 15.84 -17.11
N THR A 25 10.61 16.70 -17.80
CA THR A 25 10.80 16.69 -19.27
C THR A 25 11.91 15.73 -19.69
N TYR A 26 12.10 15.47 -20.99
CA TYR A 26 13.31 14.76 -21.46
C TYR A 26 14.60 15.55 -21.13
N SER A 27 14.53 16.88 -21.11
CA SER A 27 15.60 17.80 -20.73
C SER A 27 16.07 17.51 -19.30
N ASP A 28 15.14 17.42 -18.35
CA ASP A 28 15.44 17.15 -16.93
C ASP A 28 15.98 15.74 -16.72
N VAL A 29 15.38 14.75 -17.38
CA VAL A 29 15.85 13.35 -17.36
C VAL A 29 17.29 13.23 -17.87
N MET A 30 17.66 13.97 -18.92
CA MET A 30 19.02 13.96 -19.46
C MET A 30 20.02 14.73 -18.59
N LYS A 31 19.62 15.87 -17.98
CA LYS A 31 20.45 16.58 -16.99
C LYS A 31 20.73 15.71 -15.77
N TYR A 32 19.73 14.98 -15.27
CA TYR A 32 19.91 14.06 -14.15
C TYR A 32 20.73 12.82 -14.53
N TYR A 33 20.56 12.28 -15.74
CA TYR A 33 21.44 11.23 -16.24
C TYR A 33 22.91 11.66 -16.28
N VAL A 34 23.20 12.90 -16.73
CA VAL A 34 24.56 13.46 -16.67
C VAL A 34 25.05 13.52 -15.23
N PHE A 35 24.28 14.10 -14.31
CA PHE A 35 24.60 14.19 -12.88
C PHE A 35 24.94 12.82 -12.26
N VAL A 36 24.08 11.82 -12.45
CA VAL A 36 24.29 10.44 -11.97
C VAL A 36 25.54 9.81 -12.58
N SER A 37 25.74 9.96 -13.90
CA SER A 37 26.89 9.36 -14.59
C SER A 37 28.24 9.91 -14.10
N VAL A 38 28.30 11.20 -13.73
CA VAL A 38 29.50 11.87 -13.21
C VAL A 38 29.86 11.35 -11.82
N ALA A 39 28.89 11.24 -10.92
CA ALA A 39 29.10 10.65 -9.60
C ALA A 39 29.66 9.22 -9.70
N ARG A 40 29.07 8.39 -10.59
CA ARG A 40 29.49 7.00 -10.78
C ARG A 40 30.86 6.85 -11.44
N CYS A 41 31.24 7.76 -12.33
CA CYS A 41 32.59 7.84 -12.89
C CYS A 41 33.67 8.04 -11.81
N ALA A 42 33.36 8.76 -10.72
CA ALA A 42 34.28 8.95 -9.60
C ALA A 42 34.39 7.72 -8.69
N GLU A 43 33.35 6.88 -8.63
CA GLU A 43 33.29 5.71 -7.72
C GLU A 43 33.89 4.42 -8.31
N LYS A 44 33.59 4.08 -9.59
CA LYS A 44 33.74 2.69 -10.10
C LYS A 44 34.46 2.52 -11.44
N GLY A 45 35.07 3.58 -11.96
CA GLY A 45 35.75 3.52 -13.27
C GLY A 45 34.79 3.36 -14.45
N ARG A 46 35.32 3.02 -15.63
CA ARG A 46 34.65 3.30 -16.93
C ARG A 46 33.89 2.11 -17.56
N GLN A 47 33.61 1.04 -16.83
CA GLN A 47 32.88 -0.13 -17.37
C GLN A 47 31.38 -0.13 -17.00
N ASP A 48 30.57 -0.47 -17.99
CA ASP A 48 29.09 -0.56 -18.04
C ASP A 48 28.27 0.49 -17.24
N LEU A 49 28.76 1.73 -17.21
CA LEU A 49 28.11 2.86 -16.54
C LEU A 49 26.72 3.19 -17.12
N LEU A 50 26.46 2.91 -18.41
CA LEU A 50 25.23 3.31 -19.10
C LEU A 50 24.00 2.59 -18.55
N GLN A 51 24.04 1.26 -18.44
CA GLN A 51 22.91 0.46 -17.94
C GLN A 51 22.56 0.91 -16.52
N ALA A 52 23.52 0.83 -15.59
CA ALA A 52 23.30 1.21 -14.20
C ALA A 52 22.86 2.67 -13.99
N SER A 53 23.35 3.62 -14.81
CA SER A 53 22.90 5.02 -14.73
C SER A 53 21.47 5.19 -15.25
N CYS A 54 21.08 4.48 -16.31
CA CYS A 54 19.68 4.46 -16.75
C CYS A 54 18.74 3.86 -15.70
N ASP A 55 19.15 2.81 -14.99
CA ASP A 55 18.33 2.15 -13.97
C ASP A 55 18.13 3.05 -12.72
N ILE A 56 19.17 3.76 -12.28
CA ILE A 56 19.08 4.77 -11.21
C ILE A 56 18.16 5.92 -11.62
N VAL A 57 18.33 6.46 -12.83
CA VAL A 57 17.47 7.54 -13.36
C VAL A 57 16.03 7.08 -13.51
N ALA A 58 15.79 5.86 -13.99
CA ALA A 58 14.45 5.28 -14.06
C ALA A 58 13.81 5.13 -12.67
N THR A 59 14.58 4.67 -11.67
CA THR A 59 14.11 4.50 -10.29
C THR A 59 13.64 5.82 -9.68
N GLU A 60 14.40 6.91 -9.86
CA GLU A 60 14.01 8.21 -9.28
C GLU A 60 12.83 8.86 -10.03
N ILE A 61 12.73 8.69 -11.35
CA ILE A 61 11.53 9.08 -12.10
C ILE A 61 10.31 8.28 -11.60
N GLU A 62 10.45 6.98 -11.34
CA GLU A 62 9.37 6.20 -10.74
C GLU A 62 8.98 6.71 -9.35
N ASN A 63 9.94 7.13 -8.51
CA ASN A 63 9.65 7.67 -7.18
C ASN A 63 8.81 8.95 -7.25
N ILE A 64 9.16 9.87 -8.16
CA ILE A 64 8.38 11.10 -8.43
C ILE A 64 6.96 10.75 -8.86
N TRP A 65 6.79 9.83 -9.81
CA TRP A 65 5.46 9.46 -10.35
C TRP A 65 4.59 8.63 -9.39
N LYS A 66 5.21 7.75 -8.58
CA LYS A 66 4.50 6.94 -7.55
C LYS A 66 3.88 7.81 -6.46
N ARG A 67 4.49 8.96 -6.16
CA ARG A 67 3.92 9.95 -5.21
C ARG A 67 2.52 10.41 -5.63
N ASP A 68 2.27 10.50 -6.92
CA ASP A 68 1.03 11.07 -7.45
C ASP A 68 -0.01 9.97 -7.76
N SER A 69 0.20 8.76 -7.23
CA SER A 69 -0.67 7.58 -7.40
C SER A 69 -0.94 7.17 -8.86
N LEU A 70 -0.13 7.67 -9.81
CA LEU A 70 -0.30 7.46 -11.24
C LEU A 70 0.14 6.04 -11.64
N PRO A 71 -0.70 5.27 -12.36
CA PRO A 71 -0.27 4.02 -12.99
C PRO A 71 0.81 4.30 -14.03
N ILE A 72 2.01 3.77 -13.82
CA ILE A 72 3.17 3.89 -14.72
C ILE A 72 3.33 2.66 -15.63
N VAL A 73 4.19 2.77 -16.65
CA VAL A 73 4.70 1.62 -17.42
C VAL A 73 5.74 0.82 -16.62
N GLN A 74 6.12 -0.37 -17.11
CA GLN A 74 7.13 -1.22 -16.45
C GLN A 74 8.52 -0.58 -16.47
N HIS A 75 9.32 -0.80 -15.42
CA HIS A 75 10.69 -0.26 -15.26
C HIS A 75 11.55 -0.38 -16.53
N LYS A 76 11.62 -1.57 -17.13
CA LYS A 76 12.37 -1.83 -18.37
C LYS A 76 11.97 -0.93 -19.55
N THR A 77 10.71 -0.50 -19.60
CA THR A 77 10.20 0.44 -20.62
C THR A 77 10.70 1.86 -20.36
N ILE A 78 10.83 2.27 -19.09
CA ILE A 78 11.39 3.57 -18.68
C ILE A 78 12.89 3.60 -19.03
N VAL A 79 13.63 2.57 -18.64
CA VAL A 79 15.07 2.37 -18.95
C VAL A 79 15.31 2.39 -20.46
N SER A 80 14.50 1.65 -21.24
CA SER A 80 14.57 1.64 -22.71
C SER A 80 14.27 3.02 -23.32
N LYS A 81 13.30 3.76 -22.78
CA LYS A 81 12.96 5.13 -23.23
C LYS A 81 14.08 6.13 -22.93
N ILE A 82 14.74 6.03 -21.77
CA ILE A 82 15.93 6.83 -21.43
C ILE A 82 17.06 6.51 -22.42
N ARG A 83 17.38 5.22 -22.62
CA ARG A 83 18.44 4.77 -23.54
C ARG A 83 18.22 5.25 -24.97
N SER A 84 17.00 5.08 -25.51
CA SER A 84 16.66 5.54 -26.86
C SER A 84 16.88 7.05 -27.04
N TYR A 85 16.62 7.86 -26.01
CA TYR A 85 16.86 9.30 -26.07
C TYR A 85 18.34 9.68 -25.88
N HIS A 86 19.06 8.99 -24.99
CA HIS A 86 20.52 9.08 -24.84
C HIS A 86 21.25 8.73 -26.15
N ASP A 87 20.80 7.72 -26.88
CA ASP A 87 21.47 7.30 -28.11
C ASP A 87 21.21 8.27 -29.27
N LYS A 88 20.05 8.94 -29.32
CA LYS A 88 19.81 10.10 -30.19
C LYS A 88 20.76 11.25 -29.87
N HIS A 89 20.91 11.61 -28.59
CA HIS A 89 21.85 12.65 -28.13
C HIS A 89 23.29 12.32 -28.52
N ARG A 90 23.73 11.09 -28.26
CA ARG A 90 25.06 10.58 -28.60
C ARG A 90 25.31 10.58 -30.11
N ALA A 91 24.30 10.26 -30.93
CA ALA A 91 24.40 10.31 -32.39
C ALA A 91 24.58 11.74 -32.93
N LEU A 92 23.92 12.74 -32.33
CA LEU A 92 24.13 14.15 -32.68
C LEU A 92 25.57 14.59 -32.33
N LEU A 93 26.04 14.31 -31.12
CA LEU A 93 27.39 14.69 -30.67
C LEU A 93 28.51 14.02 -31.49
N LYS A 94 28.31 12.78 -31.96
CA LYS A 94 29.24 12.04 -32.82
C LYS A 94 29.39 12.59 -34.25
N SER A 95 28.62 13.60 -34.66
CA SER A 95 28.71 14.15 -36.02
C SER A 95 30.04 14.89 -36.27
N ASN A 96 30.64 14.68 -37.45
CA ASN A 96 31.83 15.39 -37.89
C ASN A 96 31.50 16.85 -38.26
N GLN A 97 32.47 17.76 -38.14
CA GLN A 97 32.22 19.21 -38.30
C GLN A 97 31.55 19.58 -39.62
N LYS A 98 32.02 19.05 -40.77
CA LYS A 98 31.39 19.24 -42.09
C LYS A 98 29.92 18.82 -42.14
N SER A 99 29.49 17.89 -41.29
CA SER A 99 28.07 17.50 -41.16
C SER A 99 27.26 18.43 -40.26
N LYS A 100 27.89 19.19 -39.35
CA LYS A 100 27.19 20.11 -38.44
C LYS A 100 26.72 21.37 -39.16
N ASP A 101 27.43 21.78 -40.21
CA ASP A 101 27.06 22.94 -41.00
C ASP A 101 25.88 22.70 -41.95
N ASN A 102 25.61 21.44 -42.28
CA ASN A 102 24.52 21.02 -43.14
C ASN A 102 23.14 21.39 -42.54
N LYS A 103 22.27 21.99 -43.36
CA LYS A 103 20.87 22.34 -43.05
C LYS A 103 20.10 21.18 -42.39
N ASN A 104 20.29 19.96 -42.88
CA ASN A 104 19.63 18.75 -42.36
C ASN A 104 20.10 18.37 -40.95
N TYR A 105 21.35 18.67 -40.57
CA TYR A 105 21.80 18.51 -39.19
C TYR A 105 21.26 19.62 -38.30
N LYS A 106 21.32 20.87 -38.75
CA LYS A 106 20.79 22.04 -38.01
C LYS A 106 19.30 21.85 -37.69
N GLN A 107 18.50 21.36 -38.64
CA GLN A 107 17.11 20.97 -38.42
C GLN A 107 16.95 19.80 -37.42
N LYS A 108 17.77 18.74 -37.51
CA LYS A 108 17.74 17.62 -36.55
C LYS A 108 18.10 18.05 -35.13
N LEU A 109 19.09 18.94 -34.98
CA LEU A 109 19.51 19.50 -33.69
C LEU A 109 18.43 20.42 -33.11
N GLN A 110 17.82 21.27 -33.94
CA GLN A 110 16.72 22.13 -33.53
C GLN A 110 15.51 21.31 -33.06
N LYS A 111 15.07 20.33 -33.86
CA LYS A 111 14.01 19.40 -33.45
C LYS A 111 14.36 18.64 -32.17
N PHE A 112 15.62 18.26 -31.95
CA PHE A 112 16.03 17.58 -30.72
C PHE A 112 15.98 18.48 -29.47
N LYS A 113 16.08 19.81 -29.64
CA LYS A 113 15.84 20.79 -28.56
C LYS A 113 14.34 20.99 -28.31
N GLU A 114 13.52 20.98 -29.36
CA GLU A 114 12.05 21.04 -29.23
C GLU A 114 11.52 19.76 -28.56
N ASP A 115 11.99 18.58 -29.00
CA ASP A 115 11.68 17.26 -28.42
C ASP A 115 12.16 17.14 -26.95
N CYS A 116 13.14 17.94 -26.48
CA CYS A 116 13.65 17.78 -25.11
C CYS A 116 12.79 18.45 -24.03
N GLU A 117 12.15 19.57 -24.33
CA GLU A 117 11.25 20.25 -23.38
C GLU A 117 9.87 19.56 -23.28
N VAL A 118 9.61 18.55 -24.13
CA VAL A 118 8.41 17.70 -24.06
C VAL A 118 8.39 16.88 -22.76
N PHE A 119 7.19 16.72 -22.20
CA PHE A 119 6.90 15.90 -21.04
C PHE A 119 7.40 14.46 -21.18
N PHE A 120 8.13 13.96 -20.17
CA PHE A 120 8.59 12.57 -20.13
C PHE A 120 7.48 11.58 -19.71
N ASP A 121 6.36 11.55 -20.44
CA ASP A 121 5.18 10.76 -20.07
C ASP A 121 5.48 9.24 -19.95
N ILE A 122 5.46 8.71 -18.72
CA ILE A 122 5.56 7.26 -18.41
C ILE A 122 4.24 6.65 -17.89
N ALA A 123 3.11 7.34 -18.02
CA ALA A 123 1.79 6.81 -17.67
C ALA A 123 1.46 5.51 -18.45
N SER A 124 0.83 4.55 -17.78
CA SER A 124 0.44 3.24 -18.34
C SER A 124 -0.73 3.33 -19.34
N CYS A 125 -1.54 4.39 -19.24
CA CYS A 125 -2.61 4.77 -20.17
C CYS A 125 -2.18 5.95 -21.03
N LYS A 126 -2.36 5.85 -22.36
CA LYS A 126 -2.07 6.90 -23.35
C LYS A 126 -3.31 7.44 -24.08
N CYS A 127 -4.52 7.21 -23.54
CA CYS A 127 -5.75 7.72 -24.12
C CYS A 127 -5.79 9.27 -24.09
N LYS A 128 -6.31 9.88 -25.17
CA LYS A 128 -6.56 11.33 -25.25
C LYS A 128 -7.68 11.75 -24.29
N SER A 129 -8.83 11.08 -24.37
CA SER A 129 -9.90 11.18 -23.38
C SER A 129 -9.63 10.18 -22.25
N LEU A 130 -9.47 10.69 -21.01
CA LEU A 130 -9.33 9.85 -19.83
C LEU A 130 -10.69 9.44 -19.24
N SER A 131 -11.74 10.24 -19.44
CA SER A 131 -13.11 9.96 -18.97
C SER A 131 -13.74 8.76 -19.68
N THR A 132 -13.54 8.64 -21.00
CA THR A 132 -14.01 7.52 -21.82
C THR A 132 -12.98 6.39 -21.98
N CYS A 133 -11.86 6.44 -21.24
CA CYS A 133 -10.76 5.47 -21.34
C CYS A 133 -11.22 4.03 -21.12
N SER A 134 -10.93 3.13 -22.07
CA SER A 134 -11.31 1.70 -22.05
C SER A 134 -10.23 0.76 -21.52
N CYS A 135 -9.03 1.25 -21.15
CA CYS A 135 -7.92 0.42 -20.68
C CYS A 135 -8.24 -0.43 -19.42
N ASP A 136 -7.39 -1.41 -19.12
CA ASP A 136 -7.51 -2.25 -17.92
C ASP A 136 -7.62 -1.44 -16.62
N LYS A 137 -8.37 -1.95 -15.63
CA LYS A 137 -8.52 -1.33 -14.30
C LYS A 137 -7.20 -1.12 -13.54
N THR A 138 -6.12 -1.77 -13.96
CA THR A 138 -4.74 -1.59 -13.45
C THR A 138 -3.95 -0.49 -14.16
N ARG A 139 -4.42 -0.02 -15.32
CA ARG A 139 -3.76 0.95 -16.20
C ARG A 139 -4.53 2.26 -16.34
N LYS A 140 -5.86 2.26 -16.10
CA LYS A 140 -6.68 3.49 -16.08
C LYS A 140 -6.17 4.44 -15.00
N ILE A 141 -6.01 5.71 -15.37
CA ILE A 141 -5.67 6.80 -14.46
C ILE A 141 -6.86 7.04 -13.50
N PRO A 142 -6.64 7.24 -12.18
CA PRO A 142 -7.71 7.62 -11.25
C PRO A 142 -8.37 8.94 -11.66
N LYS A 143 -9.69 9.08 -11.50
CA LYS A 143 -10.44 10.29 -11.92
C LYS A 143 -9.85 11.59 -11.36
N GLN A 144 -9.33 11.56 -10.13
CA GLN A 144 -8.72 12.70 -9.45
C GLN A 144 -7.47 13.23 -10.18
N GLU A 145 -6.74 12.36 -10.87
CA GLU A 145 -5.51 12.70 -11.59
C GLU A 145 -5.75 12.97 -13.09
N HIS A 146 -7.01 13.02 -13.55
CA HIS A 146 -7.32 13.24 -14.98
C HIS A 146 -6.93 14.64 -15.42
N GLU A 147 -7.30 15.66 -14.65
CA GLU A 147 -6.98 17.06 -14.93
C GLU A 147 -5.47 17.28 -14.92
N PHE A 148 -4.79 16.80 -13.87
CA PHE A 148 -3.34 16.90 -13.71
C PHE A 148 -2.57 16.25 -14.87
N LEU A 149 -2.90 15.01 -15.25
CA LEU A 149 -2.18 14.35 -16.34
C LEU A 149 -2.49 14.95 -17.72
N LEU A 150 -3.65 15.59 -17.91
CA LEU A 150 -3.98 16.29 -19.16
C LEU A 150 -3.21 17.62 -19.28
N ASP A 151 -3.15 18.43 -18.21
CA ASP A 151 -2.28 19.61 -18.14
C ASP A 151 -0.81 19.24 -18.42
N GLN A 152 -0.29 18.22 -17.73
CA GLN A 152 1.12 17.82 -17.86
C GLN A 152 1.48 17.32 -19.27
N ARG A 153 0.48 16.90 -20.07
CA ARG A 153 0.61 16.56 -21.50
C ARG A 153 0.41 17.74 -22.45
N GLY A 154 -0.21 18.82 -21.99
CA GLY A 154 -0.48 20.04 -22.74
C GLY A 154 0.36 21.20 -22.23
N GLU A 155 -0.28 22.12 -21.51
CA GLU A 155 0.27 23.44 -21.16
C GLU A 155 1.21 23.44 -19.93
N ARG A 156 1.26 22.33 -19.17
CA ARG A 156 2.20 22.07 -18.07
C ARG A 156 2.21 23.15 -16.97
N ARG A 157 1.05 23.75 -16.68
CA ARG A 157 0.88 24.81 -15.68
C ARG A 157 0.83 24.30 -14.24
N MET A 158 0.36 23.07 -14.01
CA MET A 158 0.20 22.54 -12.66
C MET A 158 1.50 21.96 -12.09
N MET A 159 1.67 22.11 -10.78
CA MET A 159 2.78 21.56 -10.02
C MET A 159 2.30 20.56 -8.97
N ILE A 160 3.15 19.59 -8.66
CA ILE A 160 2.94 18.54 -7.67
C ILE A 160 3.11 19.17 -6.27
N GLY A 161 2.04 19.74 -5.71
CA GLY A 161 2.21 20.57 -4.50
C GLY A 161 0.99 21.00 -3.68
N SER A 162 -0.24 20.50 -3.91
CA SER A 162 -1.39 20.94 -3.08
C SER A 162 -2.49 19.91 -2.81
N LEU A 163 -2.64 18.85 -3.63
CA LEU A 163 -3.70 17.84 -3.44
C LEU A 163 -3.40 16.87 -2.28
N ASN A 164 -3.67 17.37 -1.07
CA ASN A 164 -3.98 16.62 0.16
C ASN A 164 -3.22 15.30 0.39
N LYS A 165 -2.09 15.38 1.11
CA LYS A 165 -1.23 14.23 1.50
C LYS A 165 -2.01 12.99 2.00
N LYS A 166 -3.18 13.17 2.64
CA LYS A 166 -4.04 12.08 3.11
C LYS A 166 -4.58 11.20 1.97
N ALA A 167 -4.87 11.77 0.80
CA ALA A 167 -5.34 11.04 -0.38
C ALA A 167 -4.22 10.17 -0.99
N THR A 168 -3.04 10.77 -1.23
CA THR A 168 -1.82 10.06 -1.64
C THR A 168 -1.51 8.87 -0.73
N LEU A 169 -1.41 9.10 0.58
CA LEU A 169 -1.07 8.06 1.56
C LEU A 169 -2.13 6.94 1.61
N LYS A 170 -3.42 7.28 1.45
CA LYS A 170 -4.51 6.30 1.35
C LYS A 170 -4.39 5.45 0.08
N ASN A 171 -4.08 6.05 -1.07
CA ASN A 171 -3.90 5.36 -2.34
C ASN A 171 -2.66 4.45 -2.34
N MET A 172 -1.54 4.91 -1.77
CA MET A 172 -0.34 4.09 -1.54
C MET A 172 -0.65 2.88 -0.65
N ALA A 173 -1.27 3.09 0.51
CA ALA A 173 -1.63 2.01 1.42
C ALA A 173 -2.60 0.98 0.80
N LEU A 174 -3.50 1.42 -0.10
CA LEU A 174 -4.36 0.53 -0.87
C LEU A 174 -3.58 -0.27 -1.93
N SER A 175 -2.59 0.34 -2.58
CA SER A 175 -1.67 -0.34 -3.51
C SER A 175 -0.85 -1.41 -2.81
N ASP A 176 -0.22 -1.08 -1.68
CA ASP A 176 0.61 -2.02 -0.91
C ASP A 176 -0.19 -3.20 -0.35
N ARG A 177 -1.40 -2.93 0.15
CA ARG A 177 -2.35 -3.99 0.56
C ARG A 177 -2.72 -4.92 -0.61
N LYS A 178 -2.80 -4.38 -1.83
CA LYS A 178 -3.08 -5.16 -3.06
C LYS A 178 -1.87 -5.96 -3.53
N LEU A 179 -0.65 -5.44 -3.37
CA LEU A 179 0.59 -6.15 -3.66
C LEU A 179 0.83 -7.29 -2.67
N LYS A 180 0.72 -7.02 -1.37
CA LYS A 180 0.82 -8.04 -0.30
C LYS A 180 -0.24 -9.14 -0.47
N ARG A 181 -1.48 -8.80 -0.87
CA ARG A 181 -2.52 -9.80 -1.21
C ARG A 181 -2.18 -10.67 -2.42
N LYS A 182 -1.42 -10.18 -3.40
CA LYS A 182 -0.91 -11.03 -4.50
C LYS A 182 0.16 -11.98 -4.00
N GLN A 183 1.22 -11.46 -3.36
CA GLN A 183 2.32 -12.25 -2.83
C GLN A 183 1.84 -13.33 -1.85
N PHE A 184 0.88 -13.02 -0.98
CA PHE A 184 0.29 -14.02 -0.08
C PHE A 184 -0.51 -15.10 -0.83
N LYS A 185 -1.20 -14.74 -1.93
CA LYS A 185 -1.94 -15.69 -2.76
C LYS A 185 -1.03 -16.54 -3.65
N GLU A 186 0.12 -16.03 -4.03
CA GLU A 186 1.18 -16.75 -4.74
C GLU A 186 1.89 -17.73 -3.76
N ASN A 187 2.25 -17.29 -2.55
CA ASN A 187 2.88 -18.13 -1.53
C ASN A 187 1.94 -19.20 -0.94
N SER A 188 0.64 -18.92 -0.77
CA SER A 188 -0.33 -19.93 -0.29
C SER A 188 -0.62 -21.03 -1.31
N MET A 189 -0.09 -20.93 -2.52
CA MET A 189 -0.23 -21.92 -3.59
C MET A 189 0.95 -22.90 -3.68
N SER A 190 2.03 -22.70 -2.91
CA SER A 190 3.22 -23.57 -2.89
C SER A 190 3.36 -24.45 -1.64
N LEU A 191 2.46 -24.32 -0.66
CA LEU A 191 2.51 -25.03 0.62
C LEU A 191 1.31 -25.99 0.76
N GLN A 192 1.52 -27.26 0.44
CA GLN A 192 0.62 -28.34 0.80
C GLN A 192 1.25 -29.26 1.87
N ILE A 193 0.52 -29.39 2.98
CA ILE A 193 0.45 -30.54 3.89
C ILE A 193 1.77 -31.11 4.43
N HIS A 194 2.02 -30.87 5.71
CA HIS A 194 2.31 -31.97 6.63
C HIS A 194 1.75 -31.67 8.02
N GLU A 195 1.06 -32.65 8.61
CA GLU A 195 0.46 -32.57 9.95
C GLU A 195 1.37 -33.31 10.96
N PRO A 196 1.86 -32.66 12.02
CA PRO A 196 2.69 -33.31 13.04
C PRO A 196 1.88 -33.76 14.26
N GLU A 197 2.10 -35.00 14.71
CA GLU A 197 1.38 -35.62 15.83
C GLU A 197 1.61 -34.93 17.18
N GLN A 198 0.59 -34.93 18.05
CA GLN A 198 0.70 -34.43 19.42
C GLN A 198 1.35 -35.45 20.36
N LYS A 199 2.55 -35.14 20.89
CA LYS A 199 3.10 -35.85 22.06
C LYS A 199 2.83 -35.09 23.36
N ARG A 200 1.83 -35.59 24.08
CA ARG A 200 1.36 -35.17 25.41
C ARG A 200 2.47 -35.31 26.46
N ASN A 201 2.74 -34.25 27.22
CA ASN A 201 3.41 -34.35 28.52
C ASN A 201 2.62 -33.58 29.59
N LYS A 202 2.56 -34.13 30.81
CA LYS A 202 1.86 -33.56 31.96
C LYS A 202 2.88 -32.98 32.94
N THR A 203 2.63 -31.76 33.42
CA THR A 203 3.16 -31.31 34.72
C THR A 203 2.02 -30.70 35.51
N LYS A 204 1.84 -31.12 36.76
CA LYS A 204 0.89 -30.50 37.69
C LYS A 204 1.57 -29.35 38.41
N THR A 205 0.88 -28.23 38.56
CA THR A 205 1.09 -27.34 39.71
C THR A 205 -0.27 -26.81 40.16
N SER A 206 -0.56 -26.92 41.45
CA SER A 206 -1.86 -26.61 42.03
C SER A 206 -1.83 -25.30 42.81
N SER A 207 -2.76 -24.40 42.51
CA SER A 207 -3.10 -23.26 43.37
C SER A 207 -4.61 -23.11 43.40
N VAL A 208 -5.25 -23.74 44.39
CA VAL A 208 -6.70 -23.60 44.62
C VAL A 208 -6.96 -22.20 45.16
N ILE A 209 -7.74 -21.40 44.44
CA ILE A 209 -8.24 -20.12 44.93
C ILE A 209 -9.73 -20.29 45.18
N ASN A 210 -10.13 -20.37 46.45
CA ASN A 210 -11.55 -20.37 46.81
C ASN A 210 -12.16 -18.99 46.52
N VAL A 211 -13.01 -18.91 45.49
CA VAL A 211 -13.82 -17.72 45.18
C VAL A 211 -15.28 -17.94 45.64
N THR A 212 -15.46 -18.60 46.78
CA THR A 212 -16.71 -18.52 47.54
C THR A 212 -16.76 -17.19 48.28
N SER A 213 -17.89 -16.49 48.23
CA SER A 213 -18.14 -15.18 48.84
C SER A 213 -17.44 -13.98 48.16
N ILE A 214 -17.86 -13.65 46.94
CA ILE A 214 -18.52 -12.36 46.59
C ILE A 214 -19.20 -12.56 45.23
N VAL A 215 -20.51 -12.83 45.26
CA VAL A 215 -21.38 -12.68 44.09
C VAL A 215 -22.69 -12.07 44.59
N PRO A 216 -23.02 -10.79 44.32
CA PRO A 216 -24.39 -10.32 44.51
C PRO A 216 -25.29 -11.09 43.55
N ALA A 217 -26.55 -11.34 43.91
CA ALA A 217 -27.45 -12.14 43.07
C ALA A 217 -27.68 -11.49 41.70
N ILE A 218 -26.90 -11.91 40.68
CA ILE A 218 -27.05 -11.46 39.29
C ILE A 218 -28.28 -12.15 38.72
N ASN A 219 -29.45 -11.59 39.04
CA ASN A 219 -30.78 -12.01 38.61
C ASN A 219 -30.88 -11.91 37.08
N ILE A 220 -30.41 -12.94 36.35
CA ILE A 220 -30.07 -12.96 34.92
C ILE A 220 -31.23 -12.41 34.09
N PRO A 221 -31.12 -11.23 33.48
CA PRO A 221 -32.79 -10.61 32.49
C PRO A 221 -32.94 -11.29 31.12
N GLY A 222 -33.66 -10.64 30.20
CA GLY A 222 -33.85 -11.15 28.84
C GLY A 222 -32.57 -11.22 27.98
N PRO A 223 -32.70 -11.57 26.68
CA PRO A 223 -31.56 -11.81 25.76
C PRO A 223 -30.62 -10.61 25.50
N SER A 224 -30.91 -9.43 26.06
CA SER A 224 -30.12 -8.19 25.93
C SER A 224 -28.81 -8.15 26.74
N LYS A 225 -28.43 -9.25 27.41
CA LYS A 225 -27.44 -9.24 28.50
C LYS A 225 -25.99 -9.54 28.12
N PHE A 226 -25.70 -9.98 26.90
CA PHE A 226 -24.37 -10.47 26.52
C PHE A 226 -23.69 -9.73 25.32
N PRO A 227 -23.72 -8.37 25.24
CA PRO A 227 -23.16 -7.66 24.08
C PRO A 227 -21.64 -7.85 23.95
N VAL A 228 -20.90 -7.80 25.06
CA VAL A 228 -19.43 -8.02 25.07
C VAL A 228 -19.08 -9.42 24.56
N VAL A 229 -19.87 -10.43 24.93
CA VAL A 229 -19.69 -11.82 24.47
C VAL A 229 -20.01 -11.92 22.98
N ALA A 230 -21.13 -11.34 22.52
CA ALA A 230 -21.51 -11.34 21.11
C ALA A 230 -20.44 -10.68 20.21
N MET A 231 -19.93 -9.52 20.61
CA MET A 231 -18.81 -8.84 19.93
C MET A 231 -17.54 -9.69 19.93
N THR A 232 -17.20 -10.34 21.06
CA THR A 232 -16.02 -11.19 21.18
C THR A 232 -16.12 -12.43 20.28
N LEU A 233 -17.28 -13.09 20.24
CA LEU A 233 -17.54 -14.24 19.37
C LEU A 233 -17.50 -13.85 17.88
N ASP A 234 -17.99 -12.67 17.52
CA ASP A 234 -17.89 -12.12 16.15
C ASP A 234 -16.44 -11.77 15.78
N ARG A 235 -15.68 -11.13 16.67
CA ARG A 235 -14.27 -10.79 16.48
C ARG A 235 -13.39 -12.02 16.18
N TYR A 236 -13.64 -13.14 16.86
CA TYR A 236 -12.92 -14.40 16.66
C TYR A 236 -13.57 -15.36 15.65
N GLY A 237 -14.67 -14.96 14.99
CA GLY A 237 -15.36 -15.81 14.00
C GLY A 237 -15.98 -17.10 14.56
N ILE A 238 -16.22 -17.16 15.87
CA ILE A 238 -16.65 -18.38 16.56
C ILE A 238 -18.13 -18.68 16.25
N SER A 239 -18.45 -19.94 15.91
CA SER A 239 -19.83 -20.36 15.62
C SER A 239 -20.73 -20.24 16.84
N ASP A 240 -22.04 -20.00 16.65
CA ASP A 240 -22.99 -19.83 17.76
C ASP A 240 -22.99 -21.04 18.72
N ARG A 241 -22.80 -22.25 18.19
CA ARG A 241 -22.81 -23.49 18.97
C ARG A 241 -21.54 -23.65 19.81
N ALA A 242 -20.39 -23.27 19.27
CA ALA A 242 -19.14 -23.23 20.04
C ALA A 242 -19.16 -22.12 21.10
N GLY A 243 -19.67 -20.94 20.76
CA GLY A 243 -19.83 -19.83 21.71
C GLY A 243 -20.80 -20.17 22.85
N ALA A 244 -21.94 -20.77 22.54
CA ALA A 244 -22.91 -21.27 23.52
C ALA A 244 -22.30 -22.30 24.49
N ALA A 245 -21.51 -23.24 23.96
CA ALA A 245 -20.80 -24.23 24.77
C ALA A 245 -19.77 -23.57 25.70
N ILE A 246 -18.85 -22.76 25.16
CA ILE A 246 -17.78 -22.08 25.92
C ILE A 246 -18.37 -21.21 27.04
N VAL A 247 -19.41 -20.44 26.75
CA VAL A 247 -20.06 -19.58 27.75
C VAL A 247 -20.79 -20.41 28.81
N SER A 248 -21.45 -21.50 28.43
CA SER A 248 -22.13 -22.37 29.40
C SER A 248 -21.14 -23.08 30.32
N THR A 249 -20.00 -23.57 29.80
CA THR A 249 -18.97 -24.20 30.63
C THR A 249 -18.30 -23.19 31.57
N THR A 250 -17.99 -21.96 31.12
CA THR A 250 -17.43 -20.96 32.04
C THR A 250 -18.43 -20.50 33.11
N LEU A 251 -19.74 -20.54 32.84
CA LEU A 251 -20.76 -20.31 33.86
C LEU A 251 -20.89 -21.47 34.85
N GLN A 252 -20.57 -22.71 34.44
CA GLN A 252 -20.44 -23.85 35.35
C GLN A 252 -19.16 -23.73 36.20
N ASP A 253 -18.02 -23.38 35.61
CA ASP A 253 -16.74 -23.15 36.33
C ASP A 253 -16.85 -22.04 37.40
N ILE A 254 -17.70 -21.03 37.17
CA ILE A 254 -17.96 -19.91 38.10
C ILE A 254 -19.10 -20.25 39.09
N GLY A 255 -19.76 -21.40 38.96
CA GLY A 255 -20.84 -21.85 39.85
C GLY A 255 -22.18 -21.12 39.65
N LEU A 256 -22.39 -20.47 38.50
CA LEU A 256 -23.63 -19.78 38.12
C LEU A 256 -24.63 -20.67 37.37
N VAL A 257 -24.18 -21.85 36.92
CA VAL A 257 -24.99 -22.91 36.31
C VAL A 257 -24.58 -24.22 36.96
N THR A 258 -25.52 -24.93 37.57
CA THR A 258 -25.33 -26.30 38.05
C THR A 258 -25.72 -27.30 36.96
N GLU A 259 -25.40 -28.58 37.13
CA GLU A 259 -25.86 -29.63 36.21
C GLU A 259 -27.38 -29.89 36.32
N SER A 260 -28.01 -29.48 37.44
CA SER A 260 -29.47 -29.55 37.64
C SER A 260 -30.23 -28.35 37.04
N ASP A 261 -29.69 -27.13 37.14
CA ASP A 261 -30.41 -25.88 36.83
C ASP A 261 -30.27 -25.47 35.37
N THR A 262 -30.85 -26.27 34.48
CA THR A 262 -30.79 -26.09 33.01
C THR A 262 -31.40 -24.77 32.49
N SER A 263 -32.15 -24.03 33.31
CA SER A 263 -32.78 -22.76 32.96
C SER A 263 -31.77 -21.65 32.59
N SER A 264 -30.65 -21.59 33.31
CA SER A 264 -29.60 -20.58 33.15
C SER A 264 -28.62 -20.87 32.00
N VAL A 265 -28.63 -22.09 31.44
CA VAL A 265 -27.73 -22.53 30.35
C VAL A 265 -27.85 -21.62 29.12
N ILE A 266 -26.72 -21.25 28.52
CA ILE A 266 -26.67 -20.35 27.36
C ILE A 266 -26.77 -21.16 26.06
N ASP A 267 -28.01 -21.35 25.59
CA ASP A 267 -28.29 -22.04 24.33
C ASP A 267 -27.83 -21.24 23.07
N ARG A 268 -27.76 -21.94 21.94
CA ARG A 268 -27.37 -21.37 20.63
C ARG A 268 -28.25 -20.16 20.25
N SER A 269 -29.54 -20.21 20.54
CA SER A 269 -30.51 -19.18 20.19
C SER A 269 -30.44 -17.96 21.12
N LYS A 270 -29.98 -18.11 22.38
CA LYS A 270 -29.58 -16.97 23.25
C LYS A 270 -28.38 -16.23 22.63
N ILE A 271 -27.34 -16.94 22.18
CA ILE A 271 -26.17 -16.35 21.48
C ILE A 271 -26.59 -15.68 20.16
N LEU A 272 -27.39 -16.35 19.33
CA LEU A 272 -27.86 -15.82 18.05
C LEU A 272 -28.69 -14.53 18.22
N ARG A 273 -29.58 -14.48 19.23
CA ARG A 273 -30.37 -13.28 19.56
C ARG A 273 -29.47 -12.14 20.06
N ALA A 274 -28.51 -12.41 20.94
CA ALA A 274 -27.56 -11.41 21.40
C ALA A 274 -26.75 -10.81 20.24
N ARG A 275 -26.22 -11.65 19.33
CA ARG A 275 -25.54 -11.22 18.09
C ARG A 275 -26.44 -10.35 17.22
N ALA A 276 -27.66 -10.79 16.92
CA ALA A 276 -28.61 -10.01 16.12
C ALA A 276 -28.92 -8.64 16.75
N GLN A 277 -29.14 -8.58 18.06
CA GLN A 277 -29.40 -7.32 18.77
C GLN A 277 -28.19 -6.38 18.73
N THR A 278 -26.98 -6.87 19.06
CA THR A 278 -25.75 -6.08 19.01
C THR A 278 -25.45 -5.56 17.60
N ARG A 279 -25.65 -6.38 16.56
CA ARG A 279 -25.48 -5.96 15.16
C ARG A 279 -26.49 -4.90 14.75
N ASN A 280 -27.76 -5.04 15.13
CA ASN A 280 -28.79 -4.03 14.85
C ASN A 280 -28.47 -2.70 15.55
N SER A 281 -28.02 -2.72 16.80
CA SER A 281 -27.56 -1.52 17.51
C SER A 281 -26.34 -0.85 16.87
N GLY A 282 -25.40 -1.63 16.30
CA GLY A 282 -24.25 -1.09 15.57
C GLY A 282 -24.55 -0.61 14.14
N ALA A 283 -25.51 -1.24 13.46
CA ALA A 283 -25.92 -0.91 12.10
C ALA A 283 -26.62 0.45 12.01
N ALA A 284 -27.38 0.85 13.04
CA ALA A 284 -28.07 2.14 13.13
C ALA A 284 -27.14 3.36 13.01
N VAL A 285 -25.82 3.18 13.18
CA VAL A 285 -24.80 4.25 13.10
C VAL A 285 -24.15 4.33 11.70
N ASN A 286 -24.24 3.27 10.88
CA ASN A 286 -23.44 3.13 9.65
C ASN A 286 -24.23 2.50 8.48
N VAL A 287 -25.30 3.15 8.03
CA VAL A 287 -25.92 2.82 6.74
C VAL A 287 -25.08 3.41 5.61
N LEU A 288 -24.56 2.56 4.72
CA LEU A 288 -23.95 2.95 3.45
C LEU A 288 -24.47 2.02 2.35
N ASP A 289 -24.88 2.59 1.22
CA ASP A 289 -25.57 1.88 0.14
C ASP A 289 -24.69 0.90 -0.64
N GLY A 290 -25.32 -0.15 -1.17
CA GLY A 290 -24.91 -0.81 -2.40
C GLY A 290 -24.08 -2.10 -2.26
N ASP A 291 -24.75 -3.24 -2.44
CA ASP A 291 -24.23 -4.51 -2.98
C ASP A 291 -22.72 -4.77 -2.91
N ASN A 292 -22.23 -5.19 -1.73
CA ASN A 292 -21.60 -6.53 -1.61
C ASN A 292 -21.24 -6.93 -0.16
N SER A 293 -22.14 -7.66 0.49
CA SER A 293 -21.80 -8.72 1.47
C SER A 293 -21.02 -8.35 2.75
N LEU A 294 -20.93 -7.07 3.14
CA LEU A 294 -20.32 -6.63 4.40
C LEU A 294 -21.18 -5.50 4.99
N VAL A 295 -21.88 -5.77 6.10
CA VAL A 295 -22.94 -4.88 6.61
C VAL A 295 -22.36 -3.68 7.36
N CYS A 296 -21.36 -3.87 8.24
CA CYS A 296 -20.57 -2.76 8.75
C CYS A 296 -19.18 -3.17 9.26
N ILE A 297 -18.30 -2.17 9.37
CA ILE A 297 -16.99 -2.28 10.04
C ILE A 297 -17.09 -1.43 11.32
N SER A 298 -17.12 -2.09 12.48
CA SER A 298 -17.21 -1.39 13.77
C SER A 298 -15.88 -1.43 14.51
N PHE A 299 -15.41 -0.27 14.98
CA PHE A 299 -14.40 -0.21 16.03
C PHE A 299 -15.06 -0.60 17.35
N ASP A 300 -14.51 -1.63 17.99
CA ASP A 300 -15.10 -2.26 19.17
C ASP A 300 -14.68 -1.57 20.49
N GLY A 301 -13.75 -0.62 20.39
CA GLY A 301 -13.24 0.21 21.50
C GLY A 301 -12.02 -0.38 22.20
N ARG A 302 -11.79 -1.70 22.08
CA ARG A 302 -10.65 -2.38 22.72
C ARG A 302 -9.33 -2.00 22.06
N LYS A 303 -8.35 -1.67 22.92
CA LYS A 303 -6.97 -1.34 22.54
C LYS A 303 -6.00 -2.17 23.38
N ASP A 304 -5.40 -3.20 22.78
CA ASP A 304 -4.47 -4.08 23.47
C ASP A 304 -3.04 -3.53 23.35
N LYS A 305 -2.25 -3.66 24.42
CA LYS A 305 -0.89 -3.10 24.51
C LYS A 305 0.16 -4.20 24.39
N THR A 306 0.62 -4.45 23.18
CA THR A 306 1.64 -5.47 22.88
C THR A 306 3.04 -4.89 23.06
N ILE A 307 3.91 -5.56 23.82
CA ILE A 307 5.32 -5.16 23.95
C ILE A 307 6.11 -5.83 22.82
N LEU A 308 6.56 -5.02 21.85
CA LEU A 308 7.53 -5.47 20.85
C LEU A 308 8.97 -5.23 21.35
N TYR A 309 9.88 -6.10 20.90
CA TYR A 309 11.31 -5.97 21.13
C TYR A 309 11.98 -5.65 19.78
N GLU A 310 12.53 -4.45 19.67
CA GLU A 310 13.38 -4.01 18.55
C GLU A 310 14.63 -3.37 19.14
N ASP A 311 15.81 -3.61 18.56
CA ASP A 311 17.07 -2.94 18.93
C ASP A 311 17.41 -3.01 20.45
N ASN A 312 17.17 -4.16 21.08
CA ASN A 312 17.27 -4.39 22.54
C ASN A 312 16.39 -3.46 23.41
N ARG A 313 15.37 -2.82 22.84
CA ARG A 313 14.45 -1.91 23.54
C ARG A 313 13.01 -2.42 23.46
N ARG A 314 12.31 -2.39 24.61
CA ARG A 314 10.88 -2.68 24.72
C ARG A 314 10.07 -1.48 24.23
N LYS A 315 9.31 -1.63 23.15
CA LYS A 315 8.38 -0.61 22.64
C LYS A 315 6.93 -1.09 22.87
N PRO A 316 6.10 -0.38 23.68
CA PRO A 316 4.68 -0.69 23.78
C PRO A 316 3.95 -0.19 22.53
N VAL A 317 3.45 -1.11 21.72
CA VAL A 317 2.57 -0.82 20.58
C VAL A 317 1.12 -0.96 21.04
N VAL A 318 0.24 -0.07 20.56
CA VAL A 318 -1.20 -0.12 20.81
C VAL A 318 -1.88 -0.66 19.56
N GLU A 319 -2.52 -1.82 19.67
CA GLU A 319 -3.29 -2.45 18.59
C GLU A 319 -4.79 -2.21 18.83
N GLU A 320 -5.49 -1.70 17.82
CA GLU A 320 -6.93 -1.42 17.90
C GLU A 320 -7.71 -2.54 17.21
N HIS A 321 -8.65 -3.15 17.93
CA HIS A 321 -9.44 -4.25 17.38
C HIS A 321 -10.65 -3.76 16.57
N ILE A 322 -10.81 -4.35 15.39
CA ILE A 322 -11.90 -4.07 14.46
C ILE A 322 -12.76 -5.33 14.34
N THR A 323 -14.06 -5.18 14.50
CA THR A 323 -15.04 -6.27 14.31
C THR A 323 -15.70 -6.09 12.94
N LEU A 324 -15.72 -7.18 12.14
CA LEU A 324 -16.37 -7.21 10.85
C LEU A 324 -17.77 -7.80 11.00
N VAL A 325 -18.81 -6.97 10.83
CA VAL A 325 -20.19 -7.43 10.82
C VAL A 325 -20.57 -7.79 9.39
N LYS A 326 -20.94 -9.06 9.21
CA LYS A 326 -21.42 -9.64 7.96
C LYS A 326 -22.88 -10.06 8.07
#